data_AF-A0A355G348-F1
#
_entry.id   AF-A0A355G348-F1
#
_cell.length_a   1.000
_cell.length_b   1.000
_cell.length_c   1.000
_cell.angle_alpha   90.00
_cell.angle_beta   90.00
_cell.angle_gamma   90.00
#
_symmetry.space_group_name_H-M   'P 1'
#
loop_
_entity.id
_entity.type
_entity.pdbx_description
1 polymer ?
#
loop_
_entity_poly.entity_id
_entity_poly.type
_entity_poly.pdbx_seq_one_letter_code
_entity_poly.pdbx_strand_id
1 'polypeptide(L)'
;MEKSAVISAFFGGKYSKNSVNFIKIRQRRLKSPIHKPIIGLNQEAKSMNRLLEYYAFSRSEKLFQDAFFQTAKPIFDTPEFQSLGQYIQHNDINRITHILSVAYLSSKIAEHWGIDRESTVKAAMLHDLFYYDWHDGDWSHRPHGLRHPRFALVNAKLLCGKELDKRTENAILRHMWPLTIIPPKYAEGYALTIADKICASFELYYSQTPARRTKMQEMIDRINETEAIQK
;
A
#
# COMPACT_ATOMS: atom_id res chain seq x y z
N MET A 1 -22.66 -23.78 8.38
CA MET A 1 -22.15 -23.33 9.70
C MET A 1 -20.84 -24.06 9.91
N GLU A 2 -19.65 -23.47 9.99
CA GLU A 2 -19.20 -22.09 10.14
C GLU A 2 -17.84 -21.98 9.41
N LYS A 3 -17.68 -20.97 8.56
CA LYS A 3 -16.38 -20.43 8.14
C LYS A 3 -16.23 -19.11 8.88
N SER A 4 -15.69 -19.15 10.09
CA SER A 4 -15.31 -17.93 10.82
C SER A 4 -14.31 -18.28 11.92
N ALA A 5 -13.05 -18.48 11.54
CA ALA A 5 -11.95 -18.70 12.49
C ALA A 5 -10.59 -18.41 11.83
N VAL A 6 -10.31 -17.16 11.46
CA VAL A 6 -8.92 -16.74 11.15
C VAL A 6 -8.54 -15.37 11.73
N ILE A 7 -9.46 -14.59 12.33
CA ILE A 7 -9.11 -13.26 12.87
C ILE A 7 -9.40 -13.21 14.37
N SER A 8 -8.56 -13.86 15.17
CA SER A 8 -8.45 -13.59 16.61
C SER A 8 -7.27 -14.36 17.21
N ALA A 9 -6.10 -13.72 17.29
CA ALA A 9 -5.08 -14.01 18.32
C ALA A 9 -3.85 -13.10 18.14
N PHE A 10 -3.84 -11.83 18.58
CA PHE A 10 -2.56 -11.10 18.72
C PHE A 10 -2.47 -9.99 19.79
N PHE A 11 -3.44 -9.80 20.68
CA PHE A 11 -3.32 -8.75 21.73
C PHE A 11 -3.22 -9.33 23.14
N GLY A 12 -1.98 -9.58 23.58
CA GLY A 12 -1.67 -9.92 24.96
C GLY A 12 -0.22 -9.57 25.32
N GLY A 13 0.01 -8.37 25.86
CA GLY A 13 1.33 -7.98 26.37
C GLY A 13 1.33 -6.60 27.04
N LYS A 14 1.23 -6.58 28.37
CA LYS A 14 1.37 -5.39 29.22
C LYS A 14 2.85 -4.98 29.31
N TYR A 15 3.19 -3.71 29.06
CA TYR A 15 4.47 -3.14 29.52
C TYR A 15 4.34 -1.72 30.08
N SER A 16 5.20 -1.48 31.08
CA SER A 16 5.17 -0.48 32.13
C SER A 16 5.65 0.91 31.73
N LYS A 17 5.18 1.91 32.49
CA LYS A 17 5.53 3.34 32.45
C LYS A 17 7.03 3.58 32.61
N ASN A 18 7.58 4.57 31.89
CA ASN A 18 8.39 5.62 32.51
C ASN A 18 8.53 6.87 31.62
N SER A 19 8.51 7.99 32.33
CA SER A 19 8.43 9.40 31.98
C SER A 19 9.71 10.01 31.39
N VAL A 20 9.59 10.94 30.42
CA VAL A 20 10.56 12.04 30.22
C VAL A 20 9.86 13.31 29.73
N ASN A 21 10.37 14.44 30.23
CA ASN A 21 9.79 15.79 30.34
C ASN A 21 9.51 16.56 29.03
N PHE A 22 8.42 17.35 29.06
CA PHE A 22 8.07 18.39 28.10
C PHE A 22 8.79 19.72 28.42
N ILE A 23 9.52 20.27 27.45
CA ILE A 23 10.00 21.65 27.50
C ILE A 23 8.88 22.58 26.98
N LYS A 24 8.39 23.46 27.86
CA LYS A 24 7.43 24.53 27.54
C LYS A 24 8.14 25.69 26.83
N ILE A 25 7.75 25.99 25.59
CA ILE A 25 8.07 27.27 24.95
C ILE A 25 6.82 28.17 24.99
N ARG A 26 6.95 29.30 25.68
CA ARG A 26 5.96 30.38 25.79
C ARG A 26 5.74 31.02 24.41
N GLN A 27 4.52 30.98 23.88
CA GLN A 27 4.08 31.90 22.82
C GLN A 27 3.37 33.11 23.43
N ARG A 28 3.85 34.32 23.11
CA ARG A 28 3.24 35.60 23.48
C ARG A 28 1.94 35.79 22.69
N ARG A 29 0.84 36.09 23.40
CA ARG A 29 -0.42 36.57 22.83
C ARG A 29 -0.24 37.97 22.27
N LEU A 30 -0.56 38.17 21.00
CA LEU A 30 -1.03 39.45 20.47
C LEU A 30 -2.52 39.27 20.12
N LYS A 31 -3.37 40.10 20.74
CA LYS A 31 -4.82 40.15 20.49
C LYS A 31 -5.12 41.31 19.55
N SER A 32 -5.83 41.06 18.46
CA SER A 32 -6.90 41.91 17.88
C SER A 32 -7.59 41.16 16.71
N PRO A 33 -8.71 41.64 16.16
CA PRO A 33 -10.05 41.16 16.46
C PRO A 33 -10.65 40.23 15.39
N ILE A 34 -11.66 39.49 15.84
CA ILE A 34 -12.46 38.51 15.12
C ILE A 34 -13.10 39.11 13.85
N HIS A 35 -12.82 38.54 12.68
CA HIS A 35 -13.80 38.45 11.59
C HIS A 35 -13.59 37.24 10.66
N LYS A 36 -14.56 36.32 10.77
CA LYS A 36 -15.11 35.30 9.84
C LYS A 36 -14.20 34.17 9.28
N PRO A 37 -14.73 32.93 9.23
CA PRO A 37 -13.98 31.76 8.76
C PRO A 37 -13.85 31.80 7.25
N ILE A 38 -12.61 31.80 6.73
CA ILE A 38 -12.38 31.62 5.31
C ILE A 38 -12.47 30.12 5.01
N ILE A 39 -13.61 29.77 4.43
CA ILE A 39 -13.86 28.55 3.66
C ILE A 39 -12.75 28.41 2.62
N GLY A 40 -11.99 27.32 2.68
CA GLY A 40 -10.92 27.04 1.72
C GLY A 40 -9.98 25.94 2.19
N LEU A 41 -10.49 24.77 2.60
CA LEU A 41 -9.63 23.57 2.62
C LEU A 41 -9.34 23.20 1.16
N ASN A 42 -8.13 23.58 0.74
CA ASN A 42 -7.55 23.45 -0.61
C ASN A 42 -7.88 22.10 -1.26
N GLN A 43 -8.12 22.10 -2.57
CA GLN A 43 -8.33 20.91 -3.42
C GLN A 43 -7.27 19.82 -3.15
N GLU A 44 -6.04 20.22 -2.85
CA GLU A 44 -4.91 19.35 -2.47
C GLU A 44 -5.16 18.58 -1.17
N ALA A 45 -5.71 19.22 -0.14
CA ALA A 45 -6.07 18.54 1.12
C ALA A 45 -7.20 17.52 0.91
N LYS A 46 -8.14 17.81 0.00
CA LYS A 46 -9.14 16.82 -0.43
C LYS A 46 -8.51 15.64 -1.18
N SER A 47 -7.53 15.88 -2.05
CA SER A 47 -6.86 14.83 -2.81
C SER A 47 -5.97 13.92 -1.94
N MET A 48 -5.25 14.49 -0.96
CA MET A 48 -4.45 13.74 0.00
C MET A 48 -5.33 12.88 0.91
N ASN A 49 -6.47 13.42 1.36
CA ASN A 49 -7.45 12.66 2.13
C ASN A 49 -7.96 11.45 1.32
N ARG A 50 -8.26 11.63 0.02
CA ARG A 50 -8.67 10.51 -0.84
C ARG A 50 -7.60 9.43 -0.98
N LEU A 51 -6.31 9.80 -1.11
CA LEU A 51 -5.23 8.80 -1.21
C LEU A 51 -5.08 7.99 0.09
N LEU A 52 -5.16 8.68 1.23
CA LEU A 52 -5.17 8.04 2.55
C LEU A 52 -6.41 7.16 2.74
N GLU A 53 -7.56 7.60 2.26
CA GLU A 53 -8.80 6.82 2.26
C GLU A 53 -8.66 5.57 1.38
N TYR A 54 -8.13 5.67 0.15
CA TYR A 54 -7.91 4.50 -0.70
C TYR A 54 -6.89 3.53 -0.12
N TYR A 55 -5.80 4.04 0.45
CA TYR A 55 -4.83 3.21 1.14
C TYR A 55 -5.46 2.51 2.36
N ALA A 56 -6.21 3.21 3.20
CA ALA A 56 -6.86 2.59 4.36
C ALA A 56 -8.00 1.64 3.94
N PHE A 57 -8.75 1.97 2.89
CA PHE A 57 -9.78 1.11 2.29
C PHE A 57 -9.19 -0.17 1.70
N SER A 58 -7.97 -0.11 1.14
CA SER A 58 -7.24 -1.31 0.70
C SER A 58 -6.92 -2.29 1.84
N ARG A 59 -7.22 -1.92 3.09
CA ARG A 59 -7.13 -2.78 4.28
C ARG A 59 -8.49 -3.13 4.88
N SER A 60 -9.58 -2.77 4.22
CA SER A 60 -10.94 -3.13 4.59
C SER A 60 -11.29 -4.55 4.14
N GLU A 61 -12.01 -5.30 4.96
CA GLU A 61 -12.51 -6.64 4.63
C GLU A 61 -13.51 -6.64 3.46
N LYS A 62 -14.06 -5.48 3.09
CA LYS A 62 -15.12 -5.33 2.08
C LYS A 62 -14.63 -5.30 0.63
N LEU A 63 -13.32 -5.42 0.44
CA LEU A 63 -12.64 -5.57 -0.84
C LEU A 63 -13.05 -6.87 -1.56
N PHE A 64 -14.30 -7.14 -1.92
CA PHE A 64 -14.62 -8.37 -2.68
C PHE A 64 -15.69 -8.22 -3.78
N GLN A 65 -16.06 -7.00 -4.21
CA GLN A 65 -17.17 -6.83 -5.18
C GLN A 65 -16.94 -5.88 -6.39
N ASP A 66 -15.74 -5.34 -6.62
CA ASP A 66 -15.37 -4.50 -7.79
C ASP A 66 -14.59 -5.32 -8.87
N ALA A 67 -14.57 -4.84 -10.11
CA ALA A 67 -13.76 -5.36 -11.22
C ALA A 67 -12.24 -5.43 -10.92
N PHE A 68 -11.76 -4.72 -9.89
CA PHE A 68 -10.43 -4.93 -9.32
C PHE A 68 -10.24 -6.39 -8.88
N PHE A 69 -11.22 -6.97 -8.18
CA PHE A 69 -11.14 -8.35 -7.68
C PHE A 69 -11.19 -9.37 -8.78
N GLN A 70 -11.92 -9.12 -9.85
CA GLN A 70 -11.94 -10.02 -11.00
C GLN A 70 -10.53 -10.21 -11.57
N THR A 71 -9.71 -9.16 -11.56
CA THR A 71 -8.31 -9.21 -12.01
C THR A 71 -7.38 -9.75 -10.91
N ALA A 72 -7.55 -9.33 -9.66
CA ALA A 72 -6.64 -9.65 -8.57
C ALA A 72 -6.81 -11.09 -8.03
N LYS A 73 -8.05 -11.58 -7.96
CA LYS A 73 -8.39 -12.84 -7.29
C LYS A 73 -7.66 -14.06 -7.87
N PRO A 74 -7.57 -14.26 -9.21
CA PRO A 74 -6.84 -15.40 -9.76
C PRO A 74 -5.36 -15.45 -9.38
N ILE A 75 -4.73 -14.28 -9.20
CA ILE A 75 -3.33 -14.19 -8.74
C ILE A 75 -3.28 -14.40 -7.21
N PHE A 76 -4.17 -13.74 -6.48
CA PHE A 76 -4.23 -13.80 -5.03
C PHE A 76 -4.39 -15.24 -4.52
N ASP A 77 -5.28 -16.03 -5.14
CA ASP A 77 -5.57 -17.39 -4.68
C ASP A 77 -4.44 -18.40 -4.94
N THR A 78 -3.37 -18.01 -5.64
CA THR A 78 -2.23 -18.90 -5.90
C THR A 78 -1.43 -19.17 -4.62
N PRO A 79 -0.95 -20.41 -4.39
CA PRO A 79 -0.08 -20.73 -3.25
C PRO A 79 1.19 -19.87 -3.22
N GLU A 80 1.75 -19.61 -4.41
CA GLU A 80 2.93 -18.78 -4.58
C GLU A 80 2.69 -17.36 -4.08
N PHE A 81 1.58 -16.72 -4.47
CA PHE A 81 1.23 -15.39 -3.98
C PHE A 81 0.95 -15.39 -2.47
N GLN A 82 0.19 -16.37 -1.96
CA GLN A 82 -0.09 -16.49 -0.53
C GLN A 82 1.17 -16.70 0.32
N SER A 83 2.20 -17.32 -0.24
CA SER A 83 3.48 -17.50 0.45
C SER A 83 4.17 -16.17 0.77
N LEU A 84 3.85 -15.08 0.08
CA LEU A 84 4.47 -13.77 0.31
C LEU A 84 4.16 -13.19 1.70
N GLY A 85 3.08 -13.65 2.36
CA GLY A 85 2.65 -13.16 3.66
C GLY A 85 3.65 -13.44 4.79
N GLN A 86 4.59 -14.37 4.58
CA GLN A 86 5.64 -14.68 5.53
C GLN A 86 6.80 -13.67 5.53
N TYR A 87 6.91 -12.83 4.50
CA TYR A 87 8.01 -11.88 4.38
C TYR A 87 7.58 -10.47 4.79
N ILE A 88 8.40 -9.86 5.64
CA ILE A 88 8.25 -8.44 5.98
C ILE A 88 8.68 -7.59 4.79
N GLN A 89 7.89 -6.56 4.49
CA GLN A 89 8.18 -5.58 3.45
C GLN A 89 8.61 -4.24 4.08
N HIS A 90 7.74 -3.64 4.90
CA HIS A 90 8.00 -2.35 5.55
C HIS A 90 7.66 -2.41 7.05
N ASN A 91 8.68 -2.44 7.90
CA ASN A 91 8.56 -2.52 9.36
C ASN A 91 7.68 -3.69 9.84
N ASP A 92 6.41 -3.45 10.15
CA ASP A 92 5.44 -4.45 10.61
C ASP A 92 4.43 -4.87 9.52
N ILE A 93 4.63 -4.40 8.28
CA ILE A 93 3.79 -4.73 7.12
C ILE A 93 4.41 -5.87 6.34
N ASN A 94 3.65 -6.95 6.13
CA ASN A 94 4.06 -8.05 5.27
C ASN A 94 3.84 -7.73 3.78
N ARG A 95 4.49 -8.51 2.92
CA ARG A 95 4.51 -8.26 1.46
C ARG A 95 3.14 -8.38 0.79
N ILE A 96 2.26 -9.29 1.23
CA ILE A 96 0.90 -9.38 0.70
C ILE A 96 0.14 -8.08 0.99
N THR A 97 0.18 -7.60 2.22
CA THR A 97 -0.51 -6.37 2.61
C THR A 97 -0.02 -5.19 1.77
N HIS A 98 1.29 -5.05 1.59
CA HIS A 98 1.87 -4.02 0.73
C HIS A 98 1.35 -4.13 -0.71
N ILE A 99 1.45 -5.31 -1.33
CA ILE A 99 1.02 -5.55 -2.71
C ILE A 99 -0.47 -5.22 -2.90
N LEU A 100 -1.34 -5.64 -1.98
CA LEU A 100 -2.77 -5.35 -2.06
C LEU A 100 -3.06 -3.84 -1.96
N SER A 101 -2.35 -3.13 -1.08
CA SER A 101 -2.46 -1.68 -0.96
C SER A 101 -2.03 -0.97 -2.25
N VAL A 102 -0.90 -1.38 -2.82
CA VAL A 102 -0.41 -0.84 -4.09
C VAL A 102 -1.35 -1.15 -5.24
N ALA A 103 -1.87 -2.38 -5.33
CA ALA A 103 -2.75 -2.79 -6.41
C ALA A 103 -4.09 -2.06 -6.39
N TYR A 104 -4.69 -1.90 -5.20
CA TYR A 104 -5.94 -1.14 -5.07
C TYR A 104 -5.74 0.33 -5.44
N LEU A 105 -4.69 0.98 -4.94
CA LEU A 105 -4.41 2.38 -5.29
C LEU A 105 -4.08 2.54 -6.79
N SER A 106 -3.30 1.62 -7.36
CA SER A 106 -2.99 1.62 -8.79
C SER A 106 -4.25 1.49 -9.64
N SER A 107 -5.23 0.67 -9.22
CA SER A 107 -6.55 0.58 -9.85
C SER A 107 -7.26 1.93 -9.89
N LYS A 108 -7.27 2.67 -8.78
CA LYS A 108 -7.93 3.98 -8.70
C LYS A 108 -7.21 5.05 -9.54
N ILE A 109 -5.89 4.99 -9.60
CA ILE A 109 -5.10 5.84 -10.50
C ILE A 109 -5.43 5.50 -11.95
N ALA A 110 -5.51 4.21 -12.31
CA ALA A 110 -5.82 3.78 -13.66
C ALA A 110 -7.23 4.21 -14.12
N GLU A 111 -8.23 4.07 -13.24
CA GLU A 111 -9.59 4.58 -13.46
C GLU A 111 -9.57 6.08 -13.72
N HIS A 112 -8.83 6.84 -12.89
CA HIS A 112 -8.74 8.29 -13.01
C HIS A 112 -8.03 8.74 -14.30
N TRP A 113 -6.99 8.02 -14.72
CA TRP A 113 -6.22 8.34 -15.93
C TRP A 113 -6.84 7.80 -17.21
N GLY A 114 -7.88 6.96 -17.12
CA GLY A 114 -8.50 6.32 -18.29
C GLY A 114 -7.57 5.36 -19.03
N ILE A 115 -6.68 4.67 -18.30
CA ILE A 115 -5.70 3.72 -18.86
C ILE A 115 -6.15 2.27 -18.62
N ASP A 116 -5.39 1.30 -19.15
CA ASP A 116 -5.71 -0.12 -18.99
C ASP A 116 -5.60 -0.55 -17.52
N ARG A 117 -6.76 -0.59 -16.86
CA ARG A 117 -6.90 -0.95 -15.46
C ARG A 117 -6.56 -2.40 -15.20
N GLU A 118 -6.91 -3.33 -16.10
CA GLU A 118 -6.61 -4.75 -15.92
C GLU A 118 -5.09 -4.97 -15.92
N SER A 119 -4.40 -4.46 -16.95
CA SER A 119 -2.94 -4.56 -17.04
C SER A 119 -2.23 -3.88 -15.87
N THR A 120 -2.77 -2.75 -15.38
CA THR A 120 -2.25 -2.04 -14.21
C THR A 120 -2.40 -2.86 -12.93
N VAL A 121 -3.58 -3.40 -12.66
CA VAL A 121 -3.84 -4.22 -11.47
C VAL A 121 -3.01 -5.49 -11.50
N LYS A 122 -2.95 -6.17 -12.65
CA LYS A 122 -2.11 -7.36 -12.85
C LYS A 122 -0.64 -7.06 -12.57
N ALA A 123 -0.12 -5.93 -13.05
CA ALA A 123 1.26 -5.53 -12.79
C ALA A 123 1.50 -5.24 -11.31
N ALA A 124 0.57 -4.53 -10.67
CA ALA A 124 0.67 -4.19 -9.26
C ALA A 124 0.59 -5.42 -8.35
N MET A 125 -0.23 -6.41 -8.68
CA MET A 125 -0.24 -7.69 -7.96
C MET A 125 1.10 -8.44 -8.10
N LEU A 126 1.86 -8.21 -9.16
CA LEU A 126 3.05 -9.01 -9.47
C LEU A 126 4.39 -8.28 -9.23
N HIS A 127 4.36 -6.98 -8.90
CA HIS A 127 5.56 -6.12 -8.91
C HIS A 127 6.64 -6.54 -7.89
N ASP A 128 6.19 -7.11 -6.77
CA ASP A 128 7.01 -7.56 -5.65
C ASP A 128 6.95 -9.10 -5.47
N LEU A 129 6.73 -9.82 -6.56
CA LEU A 129 6.65 -11.29 -6.54
C LEU A 129 8.04 -11.93 -6.44
N PHE A 130 8.66 -11.88 -5.26
CA PHE A 130 9.91 -12.58 -4.95
C PHE A 130 9.80 -13.31 -3.61
N TYR A 131 10.55 -14.41 -3.44
CA TYR A 131 10.36 -15.38 -2.34
C TYR A 131 11.56 -15.47 -1.40
N TYR A 132 12.13 -14.32 -1.06
CA TYR A 132 13.22 -14.22 -0.08
C TYR A 132 13.00 -13.02 0.84
N ASP A 133 13.68 -13.01 1.99
CA ASP A 133 13.71 -11.86 2.89
C ASP A 133 14.85 -10.93 2.48
N TRP A 134 14.53 -9.75 1.99
CA TRP A 134 15.56 -8.82 1.51
C TRP A 134 16.35 -8.14 2.65
N HIS A 135 15.90 -8.28 3.90
CA HIS A 135 16.59 -7.80 5.09
C HIS A 135 17.71 -8.74 5.55
N ASP A 136 17.73 -9.97 5.03
CA ASP A 136 18.74 -10.93 5.42
C ASP A 136 20.15 -10.54 4.91
N GLY A 137 21.16 -11.29 5.36
CA GLY A 137 22.56 -11.06 5.01
C GLY A 137 22.98 -11.60 3.63
N ASP A 138 22.10 -12.21 2.84
CA ASP A 138 22.49 -12.85 1.58
C ASP A 138 22.78 -11.78 0.50
N TRP A 139 23.92 -11.97 -0.16
CA TRP A 139 24.43 -11.09 -1.20
C TRP A 139 23.81 -11.39 -2.57
N SER A 140 23.20 -12.57 -2.76
CA SER A 140 22.66 -13.03 -4.05
C SER A 140 21.60 -12.09 -4.63
N HIS A 141 20.82 -11.44 -3.76
CA HIS A 141 19.77 -10.49 -4.12
C HIS A 141 20.15 -9.02 -3.89
N ARG A 142 21.40 -8.72 -3.48
CA ARG A 142 21.86 -7.34 -3.32
C ARG A 142 22.45 -6.78 -4.63
N PRO A 143 22.29 -5.47 -4.92
CA PRO A 143 21.42 -4.51 -4.25
C PRO A 143 19.93 -4.75 -4.60
N HIS A 144 19.10 -4.99 -3.58
CA HIS A 144 17.72 -5.46 -3.74
C HIS A 144 16.87 -4.52 -4.62
N GLY A 145 16.89 -3.22 -4.35
CA GLY A 145 16.10 -2.23 -5.07
C GLY A 145 16.39 -2.12 -6.58
N LEU A 146 17.54 -2.60 -7.06
CA LEU A 146 17.89 -2.63 -8.49
C LEU A 146 17.61 -3.97 -9.16
N ARG A 147 17.39 -5.03 -8.38
CA ARG A 147 17.34 -6.41 -8.87
C ARG A 147 15.96 -7.03 -8.74
N HIS A 148 15.19 -6.69 -7.70
CA HIS A 148 13.87 -7.28 -7.51
C HIS A 148 12.90 -7.08 -8.66
N PRO A 149 12.90 -5.97 -9.45
CA PRO A 149 11.99 -5.87 -10.60
C PRO A 149 12.21 -7.00 -11.62
N ARG A 150 13.45 -7.49 -11.75
CA ARG A 150 13.78 -8.62 -12.63
C ARG A 150 13.37 -9.95 -12.02
N PHE A 151 13.60 -10.15 -10.72
CA PHE A 151 13.16 -11.36 -10.02
C PHE A 151 11.64 -11.49 -10.05
N ALA A 152 10.94 -10.40 -9.74
CA ALA A 152 9.48 -10.29 -9.82
C ALA A 152 8.97 -10.60 -11.22
N LEU A 153 9.56 -10.04 -12.27
CA LEU A 153 9.15 -10.33 -13.64
C LEU A 153 9.36 -11.80 -14.02
N VAL A 154 10.46 -12.43 -13.60
CA VAL A 154 10.70 -13.86 -13.85
C VAL A 154 9.62 -14.70 -13.17
N ASN A 155 9.35 -14.45 -11.89
CA ASN A 155 8.34 -15.18 -11.14
C ASN A 155 6.92 -14.93 -11.68
N ALA A 156 6.62 -13.70 -12.11
CA ALA A 156 5.35 -13.37 -12.75
C ALA A 156 5.13 -14.19 -14.02
N LYS A 157 6.17 -14.34 -14.86
CA LYS A 157 6.11 -15.18 -16.06
C LYS A 157 5.96 -16.67 -15.76
N LEU A 158 6.52 -17.14 -14.65
CA LEU A 158 6.34 -18.52 -14.20
C LEU A 158 4.90 -18.75 -13.68
N LEU A 159 4.38 -17.81 -12.90
CA LEU A 159 3.05 -17.91 -12.28
C LEU A 159 1.91 -17.75 -13.28
N CYS A 160 1.99 -16.77 -14.17
CA CYS A 160 0.91 -16.43 -15.12
C CYS A 160 1.19 -16.90 -16.55
N GLY A 161 2.33 -17.54 -16.80
CA GLY A 161 2.72 -18.03 -18.13
C GLY A 161 3.16 -16.95 -19.11
N LYS A 162 3.23 -17.32 -20.40
CA LYS A 162 3.66 -16.43 -21.50
C LYS A 162 2.62 -15.38 -21.90
N GLU A 163 1.49 -15.31 -21.20
CA GLU A 163 0.36 -14.42 -21.52
C GLU A 163 0.44 -13.05 -20.85
N LEU A 164 1.52 -12.77 -20.08
CA LEU A 164 1.77 -11.41 -19.61
C LEU A 164 1.95 -10.46 -20.81
N ASP A 165 1.08 -9.46 -20.89
CA ASP A 165 1.17 -8.47 -21.94
C ASP A 165 2.35 -7.51 -21.72
N LYS A 166 2.73 -6.81 -22.79
CA LYS A 166 3.90 -5.93 -22.80
C LYS A 166 3.79 -4.74 -21.82
N ARG A 167 2.57 -4.28 -21.49
CA ARG A 167 2.36 -3.19 -20.54
C ARG A 167 2.60 -3.69 -19.13
N THR A 168 2.02 -4.84 -18.76
CA THR A 168 2.24 -5.46 -17.46
C THR A 168 3.71 -5.82 -17.24
N GLU A 169 4.38 -6.46 -18.22
CA GLU A 169 5.81 -6.77 -18.10
C GLU A 169 6.67 -5.51 -17.89
N ASN A 170 6.39 -4.45 -18.66
CA ASN A 170 7.13 -3.20 -18.55
C ASN A 170 6.88 -2.50 -17.22
N ALA A 171 5.63 -2.49 -16.73
CA ALA A 171 5.26 -1.92 -15.46
C ALA A 171 6.02 -2.62 -14.31
N ILE A 172 6.00 -3.96 -14.24
CA ILE A 172 6.77 -4.72 -13.25
C ILE A 172 8.27 -4.40 -13.35
N LEU A 173 8.84 -4.39 -14.55
CA LEU A 173 10.27 -4.18 -14.73
C LEU A 173 10.76 -2.76 -14.36
N ARG A 174 9.88 -1.76 -14.46
CA ARG A 174 10.23 -0.33 -14.36
C ARG A 174 9.64 0.37 -13.14
N HIS A 175 8.86 -0.32 -12.30
CA HIS A 175 8.16 0.31 -11.18
C HIS A 175 9.07 0.98 -10.15
N MET A 176 10.35 0.59 -10.10
CA MET A 176 11.34 1.18 -9.20
C MET A 176 11.92 2.50 -9.69
N TRP A 177 11.48 3.06 -10.82
CA TRP A 177 11.89 4.41 -11.19
C TRP A 177 11.53 5.42 -10.07
N PRO A 178 12.39 6.40 -9.74
CA PRO A 178 13.68 6.75 -10.37
C PRO A 178 14.91 5.99 -9.85
N LEU A 179 14.76 5.04 -8.92
CA LEU A 179 15.88 4.19 -8.47
C LEU A 179 16.41 3.34 -9.62
N THR A 180 15.52 2.73 -10.41
CA THR A 180 15.90 2.23 -11.74
C THR A 180 15.88 3.39 -12.73
N ILE A 181 17.04 3.72 -13.30
CA ILE A 181 17.25 4.93 -14.14
C ILE A 181 16.28 5.01 -15.33
N ILE A 182 15.91 3.87 -15.90
CA ILE A 182 15.04 3.83 -17.08
C ILE A 182 13.57 3.94 -16.63
N PRO A 183 12.83 4.97 -17.07
CA PRO A 183 11.44 5.16 -16.67
C PRO A 183 10.49 4.13 -17.30
N PRO A 184 9.25 4.02 -16.79
CA PRO A 184 8.19 3.27 -17.45
C PRO A 184 7.92 3.77 -18.87
N LYS A 185 7.68 2.83 -19.80
CA LYS A 185 7.32 3.13 -21.18
C LYS A 185 5.83 3.45 -21.34
N TYR A 186 5.00 2.82 -20.52
CA TYR A 186 3.55 2.94 -20.56
C TYR A 186 3.01 3.59 -19.29
N ALA A 187 1.83 4.21 -19.38
CA ALA A 187 1.20 4.93 -18.27
C ALA A 187 0.88 4.02 -17.07
N GLU A 188 0.59 2.74 -17.32
CA GLU A 188 0.33 1.71 -16.31
C GLU A 188 1.54 1.54 -15.37
N GLY A 189 2.76 1.64 -15.91
CA GLY A 189 3.96 1.57 -15.10
C GLY A 189 4.20 2.83 -14.25
N TYR A 190 3.77 4.01 -14.70
CA TYR A 190 3.77 5.22 -13.87
C TYR A 190 2.72 5.14 -12.77
N ALA A 191 1.52 4.64 -13.05
CA ALA A 191 0.48 4.43 -12.06
C ALA A 191 0.96 3.50 -10.94
N LEU A 192 1.53 2.34 -11.31
CA LEU A 192 2.15 1.41 -10.38
C LEU A 192 3.29 2.06 -9.57
N THR A 193 4.21 2.75 -10.25
CA THR A 193 5.32 3.44 -9.58
C THR A 193 4.81 4.42 -8.52
N ILE A 194 3.88 5.30 -8.88
CA ILE A 194 3.35 6.30 -7.95
C ILE A 194 2.63 5.63 -6.77
N ALA A 195 1.79 4.63 -7.04
CA ALA A 195 1.07 3.91 -6.00
C ALA A 195 2.02 3.23 -5.00
N ASP A 196 3.04 2.52 -5.49
CA ASP A 196 4.05 1.86 -4.68
C ASP A 196 4.73 2.86 -3.72
N LYS A 197 5.20 3.99 -4.23
CA LYS A 197 5.90 4.99 -3.41
C LYS A 197 4.97 5.65 -2.40
N ILE A 198 3.71 5.89 -2.75
CA ILE A 198 2.70 6.41 -1.81
C ILE A 198 2.44 5.41 -0.68
N CYS A 199 2.20 4.15 -1.03
CA CYS A 199 1.95 3.08 -0.06
C CYS A 199 3.16 2.88 0.86
N ALA A 200 4.37 2.71 0.31
CA ALA A 200 5.60 2.57 1.07
C ALA A 200 5.83 3.77 2.02
N SER A 201 5.57 5.00 1.56
CA SER A 201 5.70 6.20 2.39
C SER A 201 4.73 6.20 3.57
N PHE A 202 3.47 5.84 3.34
CA PHE A 202 2.50 5.72 4.43
C PHE A 202 2.83 4.58 5.38
N GLU A 203 3.20 3.42 4.86
CA GLU A 203 3.60 2.26 5.66
C GLU A 203 4.75 2.60 6.57
N LEU A 204 5.83 3.20 6.05
CA LEU A 204 6.95 3.66 6.85
C LEU A 204 6.55 4.76 7.83
N TYR A 205 5.74 5.74 7.43
CA TYR A 205 5.34 6.83 8.32
C TYR A 205 4.50 6.35 9.51
N TYR A 206 3.51 5.50 9.27
CA TYR A 206 2.56 5.06 10.29
C TYR A 206 3.09 3.92 11.17
N SER A 207 4.04 3.11 10.68
CA SER A 207 4.68 2.05 11.46
C SER A 207 5.78 2.55 12.42
N GLN A 208 6.26 3.79 12.26
CA GLN A 208 7.36 4.35 13.06
C GLN A 208 7.09 4.46 14.57
N THR A 209 5.86 4.77 15.00
CA THR A 209 5.56 4.97 16.44
C THR A 209 4.20 4.38 16.83
N PRO A 210 4.01 3.93 18.09
CA PRO A 210 2.74 3.37 18.54
C PRO A 210 1.54 4.30 18.32
N ALA A 211 1.70 5.59 18.61
CA ALA A 211 0.63 6.58 18.43
C ALA A 211 0.19 6.71 16.96
N ARG A 212 1.13 6.61 16.00
CA ARG A 212 0.78 6.64 14.57
C ARG A 212 0.10 5.34 14.13
N ARG A 213 0.53 4.19 14.65
CA ARG A 213 -0.14 2.91 14.40
C ARG A 213 -1.59 2.95 14.86
N THR A 214 -1.84 3.43 16.08
CA THR A 214 -3.21 3.62 16.61
C THR A 214 -4.01 4.54 15.69
N LYS A 215 -3.45 5.67 15.25
CA LYS A 215 -4.13 6.58 14.33
C LYS A 215 -4.49 5.92 13.00
N MET A 216 -3.62 5.07 12.45
CA MET A 216 -3.91 4.29 11.24
C MET A 216 -5.05 3.31 11.48
N GLN A 217 -5.01 2.57 12.59
CA GLN A 217 -6.07 1.63 12.94
C GLN A 217 -7.43 2.32 13.05
N GLU A 218 -7.50 3.44 13.77
CA GLU A 218 -8.72 4.25 13.87
C GLU A 218 -9.22 4.74 12.49
N MET A 219 -8.34 5.03 11.53
CA MET A 219 -8.75 5.40 10.18
C MET A 219 -9.39 4.23 9.44
N ILE A 220 -8.80 3.03 9.54
CA ILE A 220 -9.33 1.81 8.95
C ILE A 220 -10.69 1.47 9.57
N ASP A 221 -10.80 1.53 10.90
CA ASP A 221 -12.03 1.22 11.64
C ASP A 221 -13.18 2.16 11.22
N ARG A 222 -12.92 3.47 11.12
CA ARG A 222 -13.92 4.45 10.66
C ARG A 222 -14.41 4.17 9.23
N ILE A 223 -13.52 3.75 8.33
CA ILE A 223 -13.90 3.41 6.94
C ILE A 223 -14.82 2.19 6.95
N ASN A 224 -14.47 1.16 7.71
CA ASN A 224 -15.28 -0.05 7.84
C ASN A 224 -16.68 0.27 8.41
N GLU A 225 -16.77 1.16 9.40
CA GLU A 225 -18.04 1.60 10.01
C GLU A 225 -18.91 2.43 9.05
N THR A 226 -18.32 3.40 8.35
CA THR A 226 -19.06 4.33 7.46
C THR A 226 -19.75 3.56 6.34
N GLU A 227 -19.13 2.53 5.82
CA GLU A 227 -19.71 1.70 4.77
C GLU A 227 -20.70 0.65 5.29
N ALA A 228 -20.66 0.30 6.58
CA ALA A 228 -21.68 -0.56 7.19
C ALA A 228 -23.03 0.17 7.29
N ILE A 229 -23.00 1.49 7.44
CA ILE A 229 -24.19 2.36 7.57
C ILE A 229 -24.85 2.66 6.20
N GLN A 230 -24.12 2.50 5.09
CA GLN A 230 -24.65 2.72 3.73
C GLN A 230 -25.32 1.47 3.11
N LYS A 231 -25.45 0.38 3.86
CA LYS A 231 -26.25 -0.82 3.50
C LYS A 231 -27.64 -0.72 4.09
#